data_AF-A0A7S2USK6-F1
#
_entry.id   AF-A0A7S2USK6-F1
#
_cell.length_a   1.000
_cell.length_b   1.000
_cell.length_c   1.000
_cell.angle_alpha   90.00
_cell.angle_beta   90.00
_cell.angle_gamma   90.00
#
_symmetry.space_group_name_H-M   'P 1'
#
loop_
_entity.id
_entity.type
_entity.pdbx_description
1 polymer ?
#
loop_
_entity_poly.entity_id
_entity_poly.type
_entity_poly.pdbx_seq_one_letter_code
_entity_poly.pdbx_strand_id
1 'polypeptide(L)'
;APLTGGNFVDLVDKKFYDGMDIQRNEELLIQTGDPGNGIEGYVDPKTKTLRTIPLELFYKKDKEPTWGITSDDDGRPADTQALPFQAYGALGMARDNNDPDSASSQVFFLKWDQGLLAPGRNTLDGFYTCFGYIVENQELLGQMDIADKVVSAKVISGLENLRR
;
A
#
# COMPACT_ATOMS: atom_id res chain seq x y z
N ALA A 1 -2.74 9.98 1.57
CA ALA A 1 -3.52 8.88 1.00
C ALA A 1 -4.75 8.56 1.86
N PRO A 2 -5.77 9.44 1.90
CA PRO A 2 -6.98 9.20 2.69
C PRO A 2 -7.79 7.97 2.25
N LEU A 3 -7.96 7.74 0.94
CA LEU A 3 -8.74 6.61 0.44
C LEU A 3 -8.00 5.29 0.66
N THR A 4 -6.72 5.22 0.29
CA THR A 4 -5.92 3.99 0.43
C THR A 4 -5.68 3.65 1.90
N GLY A 5 -5.34 4.65 2.73
CA GLY A 5 -5.19 4.46 4.17
C GLY A 5 -6.50 4.03 4.83
N GLY A 6 -7.62 4.65 4.45
CA GLY A 6 -8.95 4.27 4.94
C GLY A 6 -9.34 2.83 4.57
N ASN A 7 -9.06 2.42 3.34
CA ASN A 7 -9.29 1.04 2.89
C ASN A 7 -8.48 0.03 3.71
N PHE A 8 -7.17 0.28 3.90
CA PHE A 8 -6.32 -0.60 4.69
C PHE A 8 -6.81 -0.71 6.15
N VAL A 9 -7.12 0.42 6.80
CA VAL A 9 -7.63 0.45 8.18
C VAL A 9 -8.97 -0.28 8.31
N ASP A 10 -9.89 -0.11 7.35
CA ASP A 10 -11.16 -0.85 7.34
C ASP A 10 -10.95 -2.36 7.21
N LEU A 11 -10.01 -2.81 6.37
CA LEU A 11 -9.67 -4.22 6.21
C LEU A 11 -9.03 -4.80 7.48
N VAL A 12 -8.16 -4.05 8.15
CA VAL A 12 -7.60 -4.44 9.44
C VAL A 12 -8.69 -4.56 10.51
N ASP A 13 -9.63 -3.61 10.59
CA ASP A 13 -10.75 -3.67 11.54
C ASP A 13 -11.65 -4.88 11.29
N LYS A 14 -11.84 -5.24 10.01
CA LYS A 14 -12.57 -6.44 9.56
C LYS A 14 -11.80 -7.76 9.74
N LYS A 15 -10.58 -7.73 10.30
CA LYS A 15 -9.71 -8.91 10.48
C LYS A 15 -9.34 -9.60 9.18
N PHE A 16 -9.34 -8.85 8.07
CA PHE A 16 -9.06 -9.42 6.75
C PHE A 16 -7.66 -9.99 6.65
N TYR A 17 -6.67 -9.32 7.24
CA TYR A 17 -5.27 -9.73 7.19
C TYR A 17 -4.90 -10.85 8.18
N ASP A 18 -5.80 -11.23 9.09
CA ASP A 18 -5.49 -12.23 10.12
C ASP A 18 -5.32 -13.62 9.47
N GLY A 19 -4.17 -14.26 9.73
CA GLY A 19 -3.80 -15.57 9.20
C GLY A 19 -3.28 -15.55 7.76
N MET A 20 -3.15 -14.37 7.13
CA MET A 20 -2.69 -14.27 5.74
C MET A 20 -1.23 -14.66 5.59
N ASP A 21 -0.92 -15.34 4.48
CA ASP A 21 0.45 -15.65 4.09
C ASP A 21 1.22 -14.40 3.66
N ILE A 22 2.55 -14.50 3.72
CA ILE A 22 3.43 -13.64 2.93
C ILE A 22 3.53 -14.23 1.52
N GLN A 23 3.02 -13.52 0.51
CA GLN A 23 3.01 -14.03 -0.87
C GLN A 23 4.34 -13.84 -1.59
N ARG A 24 5.05 -12.75 -1.32
CA ARG A 24 6.32 -12.44 -1.98
C ARG A 24 7.33 -11.94 -0.98
N ASN A 25 8.55 -12.44 -1.09
CA ASN A 25 9.73 -11.92 -0.43
C ASN A 25 10.82 -11.75 -1.48
N GLU A 26 10.84 -10.58 -2.11
CA GLU A 26 11.79 -10.24 -3.16
C GLU A 26 12.94 -9.41 -2.59
N GLU A 27 13.90 -9.04 -3.43
CA GLU A 27 15.03 -8.20 -3.03
C GLU A 27 14.53 -6.83 -2.52
N LEU A 28 13.58 -6.21 -3.23
CA LEU A 28 13.14 -4.84 -2.98
C LEU A 28 11.91 -4.74 -2.09
N LEU A 29 11.12 -5.80 -1.95
CA LEU A 29 9.83 -5.73 -1.27
C LEU A 29 9.44 -7.04 -0.60
N ILE A 30 8.51 -6.93 0.34
CA ILE A 30 7.74 -8.03 0.89
C ILE A 30 6.26 -7.70 0.77
N GLN A 31 5.46 -8.66 0.29
CA GLN A 31 4.06 -8.44 -0.06
C GLN A 31 3.14 -9.44 0.64
N THR A 32 2.00 -8.94 1.12
CA THR A 32 0.90 -9.73 1.70
C THR A 32 -0.45 -9.18 1.21
N GLY A 33 -1.57 -9.78 1.65
CA GLY A 33 -2.92 -9.28 1.38
C GLY A 33 -3.64 -9.96 0.22
N ASP A 34 -3.07 -11.01 -0.36
CA ASP A 34 -3.73 -11.86 -1.35
C ASP A 34 -4.58 -12.93 -0.62
N PRO A 35 -5.91 -12.95 -0.81
CA PRO A 35 -6.78 -13.97 -0.22
C PRO A 35 -6.64 -15.37 -0.85
N GLY A 36 -5.90 -15.51 -1.96
CA GLY A 36 -5.69 -16.75 -2.67
C GLY A 36 -6.95 -17.28 -3.37
N ASN A 37 -6.88 -18.54 -3.84
CA ASN A 37 -8.00 -19.24 -4.48
C ASN A 37 -8.62 -18.53 -5.70
N GLY A 38 -7.83 -17.72 -6.42
CA GLY A 38 -8.30 -16.96 -7.57
C GLY A 38 -9.15 -15.73 -7.22
N ILE A 39 -9.17 -15.32 -5.96
CA ILE A 39 -9.79 -14.07 -5.52
C ILE A 39 -8.74 -12.96 -5.60
N GLU A 40 -9.02 -11.91 -6.37
CA GLU A 40 -8.03 -10.86 -6.68
C GLU A 40 -7.84 -9.84 -5.53
N GLY A 41 -8.72 -9.85 -4.52
CA GLY A 41 -8.64 -8.96 -3.37
C GLY A 41 -9.84 -9.06 -2.43
N TYR A 42 -10.18 -7.98 -1.75
CA TYR A 42 -11.31 -8.00 -0.82
C TYR A 42 -12.64 -8.03 -1.56
N VAL A 43 -13.43 -9.09 -1.33
CA VAL A 43 -14.83 -9.19 -1.76
C VAL A 43 -15.74 -8.78 -0.62
N ASP A 44 -16.60 -7.78 -0.86
CA ASP A 44 -17.56 -7.34 0.16
C ASP A 44 -18.60 -8.45 0.42
N PRO A 45 -18.77 -8.88 1.69
CA PRO A 45 -19.63 -10.01 2.00
C PRO A 45 -21.12 -9.73 1.78
N LYS A 46 -21.55 -8.47 1.73
CA LYS A 46 -22.94 -8.06 1.47
C LYS A 46 -23.23 -7.99 -0.02
N THR A 47 -22.37 -7.34 -0.79
CA THR A 47 -22.61 -7.13 -2.23
C THR A 47 -22.08 -8.27 -3.09
N LYS A 48 -21.17 -9.10 -2.55
CA LYS A 48 -20.44 -10.16 -3.28
C LYS A 48 -19.60 -9.62 -4.44
N THR A 49 -19.22 -8.34 -4.38
CA THR A 49 -18.40 -7.70 -5.40
C THR A 49 -16.99 -7.47 -4.89
N LEU A 50 -16.00 -7.61 -5.78
CA LEU A 50 -14.65 -7.13 -5.53
C LEU A 50 -14.71 -5.62 -5.24
N ARG A 51 -14.08 -5.20 -4.15
CA ARG A 51 -13.87 -3.79 -3.85
C ARG A 51 -12.52 -3.38 -4.40
N THR A 52 -12.51 -2.41 -5.29
CA THR A 52 -11.29 -1.76 -5.75
C THR A 52 -11.25 -0.29 -5.33
N ILE A 53 -10.05 0.28 -5.32
CA ILE A 53 -9.79 1.70 -5.11
C ILE A 53 -8.82 2.19 -6.20
N PRO A 54 -8.95 3.46 -6.63
CA PRO A 54 -7.99 4.09 -7.51
C PRO A 54 -6.62 4.26 -6.87
N LEU A 55 -5.58 4.27 -7.71
CA LEU A 55 -4.28 4.85 -7.41
C LEU A 55 -4.52 6.24 -6.83
N GLU A 56 -3.85 6.55 -5.72
CA GLU A 56 -4.02 7.79 -4.98
C GLU A 56 -2.66 8.43 -4.77
N LEU A 57 -2.39 9.47 -5.56
CA LEU A 57 -1.16 10.24 -5.48
C LEU A 57 -1.44 11.54 -4.76
N PHE A 58 -0.56 11.95 -3.86
CA PHE A 58 -0.72 13.22 -3.18
C PHE A 58 0.57 14.01 -3.28
N TYR A 59 0.60 15.01 -4.13
CA TYR A 59 1.78 15.85 -4.31
C TYR A 59 1.89 16.90 -3.19
N LYS A 60 3.11 17.18 -2.73
CA LYS A 60 3.37 18.14 -1.63
C LYS A 60 2.78 19.53 -1.84
N LYS A 61 2.70 19.97 -3.10
CA LYS A 61 2.21 21.31 -3.47
C LYS A 61 0.69 21.39 -3.61
N ASP A 62 0.00 20.26 -3.59
CA ASP A 62 -1.44 20.19 -3.81
C ASP A 62 -2.19 20.19 -2.47
N LYS A 63 -3.47 20.56 -2.52
CA LYS A 63 -4.37 20.54 -1.35
C LYS A 63 -5.20 19.27 -1.27
N GLU A 64 -5.35 18.59 -2.39
CA GLU A 64 -6.15 17.38 -2.57
C GLU A 64 -5.32 16.36 -3.36
N PRO A 65 -5.55 15.06 -3.15
CA PRO A 65 -4.88 14.03 -3.93
C PRO A 65 -5.44 13.93 -5.36
N THR A 66 -4.63 13.36 -6.25
CA THR A 66 -5.00 12.94 -7.59
C THR A 66 -5.31 11.44 -7.58
N TRP A 67 -6.36 11.02 -8.30
CA TRP A 67 -6.78 9.62 -8.34
C TRP A 67 -6.77 9.04 -9.76
N GLY A 68 -6.49 7.75 -9.87
CA GLY A 68 -6.70 6.95 -11.09
C GLY A 68 -5.74 7.26 -12.24
N ILE A 69 -4.62 7.93 -11.97
CA ILE A 69 -3.63 8.31 -12.98
C ILE A 69 -2.22 8.31 -12.38
N THR A 70 -1.24 7.84 -13.15
CA THR A 70 0.18 7.85 -12.74
C THR A 70 0.77 9.25 -12.85
N SER A 71 1.87 9.54 -12.15
CA SER A 71 2.55 10.84 -12.30
C SER A 71 3.08 11.09 -13.71
N ASP A 72 3.47 10.04 -14.43
CA ASP A 72 3.92 10.16 -15.83
C ASP A 72 2.74 10.59 -16.73
N ASP A 73 1.59 9.93 -16.60
CA ASP A 73 0.39 10.22 -17.39
C ASP A 73 -0.25 11.56 -17.00
N ASP A 74 -0.13 11.96 -15.73
CA ASP A 74 -0.54 13.28 -15.20
C ASP A 74 0.42 14.40 -15.66
N GLY A 75 1.54 14.08 -16.31
CA GLY A 75 2.54 15.04 -16.77
C GLY A 75 3.35 15.68 -15.64
N ARG A 76 3.46 14.99 -14.50
CA ARG A 76 4.08 15.46 -13.25
C ARG A 76 5.18 14.51 -12.72
N PRO A 77 6.04 13.92 -13.57
CA PRO A 77 7.02 12.91 -13.14
C PRO A 77 8.06 13.43 -12.13
N ALA A 78 8.31 14.74 -12.12
CA ALA A 78 9.30 15.38 -11.24
C ALA A 78 8.69 15.96 -9.95
N ASP A 79 7.37 15.92 -9.79
CA ASP A 79 6.72 16.45 -8.60
C ASP A 79 6.88 15.49 -7.41
N THR A 80 7.17 16.05 -6.24
CA THR A 80 7.39 15.24 -5.03
C THR A 80 6.07 14.85 -4.38
N GLN A 81 5.94 13.56 -4.03
CA GLN A 81 4.85 13.03 -3.22
C GLN A 81 4.95 13.50 -1.76
N ALA A 82 3.80 13.71 -1.12
CA ALA A 82 3.66 14.06 0.28
C ALA A 82 4.17 12.92 1.19
N LEU A 83 3.87 11.68 0.80
CA LEU A 83 4.44 10.46 1.36
C LEU A 83 5.26 9.77 0.26
N PRO A 84 6.59 9.93 0.22
CA PRO A 84 7.44 9.27 -0.76
C PRO A 84 7.93 7.89 -0.28
N PHE A 85 8.23 7.01 -1.22
CA PHE A 85 8.92 5.72 -0.99
C PHE A 85 10.43 5.92 -0.79
N GLN A 86 10.81 6.65 0.26
CA GLN A 86 12.21 7.00 0.55
C GLN A 86 12.78 6.26 1.77
N ALA A 87 11.97 5.48 2.47
CA ALA A 87 12.34 4.83 3.72
C ALA A 87 12.17 3.32 3.61
N TYR A 88 13.14 2.60 4.18
CA TYR A 88 12.95 1.19 4.50
C TYR A 88 11.69 1.03 5.38
N GLY A 89 10.83 0.08 5.04
CA GLY A 89 9.53 -0.10 5.70
C GLY A 89 8.43 0.86 5.24
N ALA A 90 8.62 1.63 4.16
CA ALA A 90 7.53 2.34 3.50
C ALA A 90 6.46 1.34 3.03
N LEU A 91 5.19 1.65 3.32
CA LEU A 91 4.04 0.81 3.03
C LEU A 91 3.33 1.31 1.76
N GLY A 92 3.25 0.43 0.76
CA GLY A 92 2.63 0.68 -0.52
C GLY A 92 1.43 -0.22 -0.79
N MET A 93 0.50 0.28 -1.61
CA MET A 93 -0.67 -0.49 -2.07
C MET A 93 -0.34 -1.11 -3.43
N ALA A 94 -0.48 -2.44 -3.53
CA ALA A 94 -0.28 -3.15 -4.79
C ALA A 94 -1.52 -3.01 -5.68
N ARG A 95 -1.29 -3.07 -7.00
CA ARG A 95 -2.29 -2.97 -8.06
C ARG A 95 -1.79 -3.67 -9.33
N ASP A 96 -2.67 -3.92 -10.28
CA ASP A 96 -2.27 -4.22 -11.65
C ASP A 96 -1.52 -3.01 -12.23
N ASN A 97 -0.39 -3.26 -12.89
CA ASN A 97 0.44 -2.22 -13.49
C ASN A 97 -0.28 -1.47 -14.62
N ASN A 98 -1.21 -2.13 -15.33
CA ASN A 98 -1.92 -1.56 -16.48
C ASN A 98 -3.27 -0.93 -16.11
N ASP A 99 -3.72 -1.10 -14.86
CA ASP A 99 -5.00 -0.55 -14.39
C ASP A 99 -4.77 0.24 -13.08
N PRO A 100 -4.75 1.58 -13.14
CA PRO A 100 -4.60 2.39 -11.94
C PRO A 100 -5.76 2.22 -10.95
N ASP A 101 -6.91 1.67 -11.36
CA ASP A 101 -8.11 1.53 -10.54
C ASP A 101 -8.33 0.12 -9.95
N SER A 102 -7.29 -0.73 -10.04
CA SER A 102 -7.35 -2.15 -9.67
C SER A 102 -6.92 -2.48 -8.24
N ALA A 103 -6.39 -1.52 -7.47
CA ALA A 103 -5.93 -1.79 -6.11
C ALA A 103 -7.08 -2.30 -5.24
N SER A 104 -6.84 -3.28 -4.37
CA SER A 104 -7.88 -3.84 -3.49
C SER A 104 -7.39 -4.06 -2.06
N SER A 105 -6.62 -5.11 -1.82
CA SER A 105 -6.21 -5.50 -0.46
C SER A 105 -4.74 -5.80 -0.29
N GLN A 106 -4.02 -6.02 -1.39
CA GLN A 106 -2.62 -6.40 -1.37
C GLN A 106 -1.74 -5.20 -1.04
N VAL A 107 -0.84 -5.38 -0.08
CA VAL A 107 0.07 -4.33 0.40
C VAL A 107 1.50 -4.85 0.38
N PHE A 108 2.46 -3.96 0.19
CA PHE A 108 3.87 -4.30 0.23
C PHE A 108 4.66 -3.33 1.12
N PHE A 109 5.71 -3.84 1.75
CA PHE A 109 6.68 -3.04 2.47
C PHE A 109 7.98 -2.98 1.69
N LEU A 110 8.56 -1.79 1.60
CA LEU A 110 9.83 -1.56 0.93
C LEU A 110 11.00 -2.11 1.78
N LYS A 111 11.81 -3.00 1.22
CA LYS A 111 13.03 -3.56 1.84
C LYS A 111 14.31 -2.82 1.43
N TRP A 112 14.20 -1.79 0.61
CA TRP A 112 15.35 -1.07 0.09
C TRP A 112 15.37 0.36 0.64
N ASP A 113 16.51 0.76 1.20
CA ASP A 113 16.76 2.14 1.58
C ASP A 113 17.18 2.96 0.35
N GLN A 114 16.25 3.74 -0.18
CA GLN A 114 16.50 4.63 -1.30
C GLN A 114 17.06 5.99 -0.88
N GLY A 115 17.50 6.17 0.37
CA GLY A 115 18.04 7.43 0.89
C GLY A 115 19.24 8.03 0.12
N LEU A 116 19.81 7.29 -0.83
CA LEU A 116 20.85 7.78 -1.76
C LEU A 116 20.29 8.35 -3.08
N LEU A 117 19.01 8.12 -3.39
CA LEU A 117 18.33 8.69 -4.54
C LEU A 117 17.69 10.02 -4.15
N ALA A 118 17.86 11.04 -4.99
CA ALA A 118 17.17 12.31 -4.78
C ALA A 118 15.63 12.09 -4.76
N PRO A 119 14.87 12.79 -3.90
CA PRO A 119 13.41 12.72 -3.89
C PRO A 119 12.85 12.94 -5.30
N GLY A 120 11.90 12.09 -5.73
CA GLY A 120 11.34 12.11 -7.09
C GLY A 120 12.17 11.39 -8.16
N ARG A 121 13.17 10.58 -7.77
CA ARG A 121 13.86 9.64 -8.68
C ARG A 121 13.59 8.16 -8.39
N ASN A 122 12.75 7.86 -7.40
CA ASN A 122 12.28 6.50 -7.18
C ASN A 122 11.20 6.17 -8.22
N THR A 123 11.30 5.01 -8.88
CA THR A 123 10.30 4.51 -9.83
C THR A 123 8.97 4.12 -9.18
N LEU A 124 8.92 3.99 -7.85
CA LEU A 124 7.68 3.71 -7.12
C LEU A 124 6.84 4.97 -6.87
N ASP A 125 7.48 6.12 -6.68
CA ASP A 125 6.79 7.39 -6.47
C ASP A 125 6.04 7.77 -7.76
N GLY A 126 4.75 8.06 -7.63
CA GLY A 126 3.92 8.39 -8.79
C GLY A 126 3.39 7.17 -9.56
N PHE A 127 3.84 5.96 -9.24
CA PHE A 127 3.31 4.72 -9.81
C PHE A 127 2.50 3.90 -8.79
N TYR A 128 2.88 3.92 -7.50
CA TYR A 128 2.13 3.29 -6.41
C TYR A 128 1.72 4.34 -5.36
N THR A 129 0.66 4.04 -4.61
CA THR A 129 0.31 4.84 -3.43
C THR A 129 1.17 4.42 -2.24
N CYS A 130 2.02 5.30 -1.74
CA CYS A 130 2.59 5.18 -0.40
C CYS A 130 1.61 5.74 0.64
N PHE A 131 1.28 4.96 1.67
CA PHE A 131 0.25 5.35 2.64
C PHE A 131 0.63 5.12 4.10
N GLY A 132 1.85 4.68 4.39
CA GLY A 132 2.32 4.49 5.76
C GLY A 132 3.79 4.13 5.84
N TYR A 133 4.28 4.03 7.07
CA TYR A 133 5.66 3.64 7.38
C TYR A 133 5.67 2.76 8.62
N ILE A 134 6.60 1.82 8.68
CA ILE A 134 6.93 1.13 9.93
C ILE A 134 7.63 2.12 10.85
N VAL A 135 7.17 2.21 12.11
CA VAL A 135 7.75 3.10 13.13
C VAL A 135 8.51 2.34 14.22
N GLU A 136 8.29 1.04 14.35
CA GLU A 136 8.92 0.16 15.34
C GLU A 136 9.27 -1.19 14.71
N ASN A 137 10.41 -1.77 15.11
CA ASN A 137 10.90 -3.08 14.69
C ASN A 137 11.07 -3.26 13.17
N GLN A 138 11.41 -2.19 12.44
CA GLN A 138 11.59 -2.25 10.98
C GLN A 138 12.67 -3.25 10.56
N GLU A 139 13.70 -3.46 11.38
CA GLU A 139 14.79 -4.41 11.14
C GLU A 139 14.32 -5.88 11.03
N LEU A 140 13.13 -6.20 11.54
CA LEU A 140 12.53 -7.53 11.39
C LEU A 140 12.01 -7.78 9.97
N LEU A 141 11.76 -6.72 9.18
CA LEU A 141 11.28 -6.85 7.80
C LEU A 141 12.24 -7.68 6.93
N GLY A 142 13.54 -7.53 7.14
CA GLY A 142 14.57 -8.27 6.42
C GLY A 142 14.70 -9.73 6.84
N GLN A 143 14.04 -10.13 7.93
CA GLN A 143 14.07 -11.49 8.47
C GLN A 143 12.82 -12.30 8.09
N MET A 144 11.79 -11.64 7.54
CA MET A 144 10.57 -12.32 7.11
C MET A 144 10.81 -13.19 5.88
N ASP A 145 10.08 -14.29 5.80
CA ASP A 145 10.08 -15.29 4.73
C ASP A 145 8.66 -15.53 4.19
N ILE A 146 8.53 -16.18 3.03
CA ILE A 146 7.24 -16.62 2.46
C ILE A 146 6.55 -17.70 3.31
N ALA A 147 7.29 -18.36 4.20
CA ALA A 147 6.73 -19.29 5.17
C ALA A 147 6.03 -18.59 6.35
N ASP A 148 6.25 -17.28 6.53
CA ASP A 148 5.64 -16.50 7.60
C ASP A 148 4.19 -16.13 7.29
N LYS A 149 3.48 -15.73 8.35
CA LYS A 149 2.08 -15.32 8.30
C LYS A 149 1.84 -14.07 9.12
N VAL A 150 0.91 -13.26 8.67
CA VAL A 150 0.30 -12.20 9.48
C VAL A 150 -0.56 -12.87 10.54
N VAL A 151 -0.06 -13.01 11.76
CA VAL A 151 -0.82 -13.64 12.86
C VAL A 151 -2.06 -12.83 13.20
N SER A 152 -1.92 -11.50 13.28
CA SER A 152 -3.04 -10.58 13.45
C SER A 152 -2.67 -9.16 13.07
N ALA A 153 -3.64 -8.39 12.58
CA ALA A 153 -3.53 -6.94 12.43
C ALA A 153 -4.56 -6.22 13.32
N LYS A 154 -4.15 -5.13 14.00
CA LYS A 154 -5.01 -4.38 14.91
C LYS A 154 -4.78 -2.88 14.78
N VAL A 155 -5.88 -2.13 14.64
CA VAL A 155 -5.85 -0.67 14.77
C VAL A 155 -5.71 -0.33 16.25
N ILE A 156 -4.63 0.33 16.63
CA ILE A 156 -4.35 0.71 18.03
C ILE A 156 -4.82 2.12 18.38
N SER A 157 -4.97 2.99 17.38
CA SER A 157 -5.41 4.39 17.53
C SER A 157 -5.95 4.91 16.20
N GLY A 158 -6.83 5.93 16.25
CA GLY A 158 -7.26 6.66 15.06
C GLY A 158 -8.44 6.05 14.30
N LEU A 159 -9.04 4.95 14.80
CA LEU A 159 -10.19 4.31 14.18
C LEU A 159 -11.40 5.25 14.08
N GLU A 160 -11.54 6.18 15.03
CA GLU A 160 -12.56 7.22 15.04
C GLU A 160 -12.48 8.20 13.86
N ASN A 161 -11.35 8.25 13.16
CA ASN A 161 -11.17 9.07 11.96
C ASN A 161 -11.65 8.35 10.68
N LEU A 162 -11.89 7.04 10.74
CA LEU A 162 -12.36 6.26 9.60
C LEU A 162 -13.81 6.62 9.27
N ARG A 163 -14.07 6.97 8.01
CA ARG A 163 -15.41 7.17 7.46
C ARG A 163 -15.72 6.03 6.49
N ARG A 164 -16.79 5.28 6.76
CA ARG A 164 -17.24 4.10 5.98
C ARG A 164 -18.34 4.44 5.01
#